data_AF-B8ADB8-F1
#
_entry.id   AF-B8ADB8-F1
#
_cell.length_a   1.000
_cell.length_b   1.000
_cell.length_c   1.000
_cell.angle_alpha   90.00
_cell.angle_beta   90.00
_cell.angle_gamma   90.00
#
_symmetry.space_group_name_H-M   'P 1'
#
loop_
_entity.id
_entity.type
_entity.pdbx_description
1 polymer ?
#
loop_
_entity_poly.entity_id
_entity_poly.type
_entity_poly.pdbx_seq_one_letter_code
_entity_poly.pdbx_strand_id
1 'polypeptide(L)'
;MYMQLVPNEVVYENVTVVDGEVFELSGEAREFLRRRGHRLTSTDSGAVCQFIVQDLLTPVAAAGDENVFHGMLTAVSDPRKDGRPAGM
;
A
#
# COMPACT_ATOMS: atom_id res chain seq x y z
N MET A 1 5.76 0.96 7.28
CA MET A 1 6.58 0.69 8.50
C MET A 1 6.89 -0.80 8.54
N TYR A 2 8.14 -1.15 8.84
CA TYR A 2 8.60 -2.54 8.92
C TYR A 2 9.52 -2.70 10.14
N MET A 3 9.48 -3.86 10.77
CA MET A 3 10.42 -4.25 11.81
C MET A 3 10.80 -5.70 11.54
N GLN A 4 12.10 -5.97 11.60
CA GLN A 4 12.63 -7.32 11.77
C GLN A 4 13.32 -7.42 13.12
N LEU A 5 13.48 -8.63 13.63
CA LEU A 5 14.08 -8.84 14.95
C LEU A 5 15.53 -8.30 15.01
N VAL A 6 16.30 -8.49 13.94
CA VAL A 6 17.70 -8.03 13.83
C VAL A 6 17.88 -7.30 12.49
N PRO A 7 18.34 -6.04 12.47
CA PRO A 7 18.53 -5.17 13.63
C PRO A 7 17.19 -4.84 14.32
N ASN A 8 17.19 -4.67 15.64
CA ASN A 8 16.00 -4.35 16.44
C ASN A 8 15.62 -2.87 16.30
N GLU A 9 15.15 -2.51 15.12
CA GLU A 9 14.75 -1.15 14.76
C GLU A 9 13.45 -1.17 13.97
N VAL A 10 12.67 -0.11 14.15
CA VAL A 10 11.47 0.15 13.37
C VAL A 10 11.87 1.06 12.20
N VAL A 11 11.77 0.52 11.00
CA VAL A 11 12.04 1.25 9.76
C VAL A 11 10.73 1.89 9.28
N TYR A 12 10.77 3.18 8.97
CA TYR A 12 9.61 3.93 8.50
C TYR A 12 9.93 4.74 7.25
N GLU A 13 8.93 4.88 6.39
CA GLU A 13 9.06 5.66 5.15
C GLU A 13 9.07 7.15 5.46
N ASN A 14 9.91 7.87 4.74
CA ASN A 14 9.95 9.32 4.70
C ASN A 14 10.42 9.75 3.31
N VAL A 15 9.52 9.65 2.33
CA VAL A 15 9.84 9.82 0.91
C VAL A 15 8.73 10.57 0.19
N THR A 16 9.13 11.43 -0.75
CA THR A 16 8.24 11.99 -1.78
C THR A 16 8.53 11.27 -3.09
N VAL A 17 7.53 10.62 -3.68
CA VAL A 17 7.68 9.86 -4.94
C VAL A 17 7.48 10.76 -6.17
N VAL A 18 7.68 10.19 -7.36
CA VAL A 18 7.76 10.92 -8.64
C VAL A 18 6.52 11.76 -8.96
N ASP A 19 5.32 11.29 -8.57
CA ASP A 19 4.06 12.00 -8.77
C ASP A 19 3.76 13.05 -7.68
N GLY A 20 4.68 13.24 -6.73
CA GLY A 20 4.56 14.21 -5.64
C GLY A 20 3.86 13.66 -4.39
N GLU A 21 3.42 12.41 -4.38
CA GLU A 21 2.83 11.80 -3.19
C GLU A 21 3.86 11.65 -2.07
N VAL A 22 3.46 11.97 -0.83
CA VAL A 22 4.33 11.92 0.35
C VAL A 22 3.97 10.70 1.19
N PHE A 23 4.92 9.78 1.30
CA PHE A 23 4.86 8.65 2.22
C PHE A 23 5.73 8.95 3.43
N GLU A 24 5.12 9.51 4.47
CA GLU A 24 5.80 9.78 5.73
C GLU A 24 5.05 9.21 6.95
N LEU A 25 5.81 8.74 7.93
CA LEU A 25 5.26 8.46 9.25
C LEU A 25 5.12 9.77 10.03
N SER A 26 3.90 10.08 10.47
CA SER A 26 3.60 11.33 11.18
C SER A 26 4.53 11.57 12.38
N GLY A 27 4.79 12.84 12.69
CA GLY A 27 5.59 13.22 13.86
C GLY A 27 5.03 12.64 15.17
N GLU A 28 3.71 12.68 15.34
CA GLU A 28 3.03 12.12 16.51
C GLU A 28 3.23 10.61 16.64
N ALA A 29 3.10 9.85 15.54
CA ALA A 29 3.33 8.41 15.55
C ALA A 29 4.79 8.06 15.89
N ARG A 30 5.75 8.85 15.38
CA ARG A 30 7.17 8.70 15.72
C ARG A 30 7.42 8.92 17.22
N GLU A 31 6.85 9.98 17.80
CA GLU A 31 6.97 10.24 19.24
C GLU A 31 6.28 9.18 20.11
N PHE A 32 5.11 8.68 19.67
CA PHE A 32 4.42 7.57 20.33
C PHE A 32 5.29 6.31 20.41
N LEU A 33 6.02 5.98 19.33
CA LEU A 33 6.91 4.83 19.26
C LEU A 33 8.18 5.04 20.10
N ARG A 34 8.80 6.22 20.04
CA ARG A 34 9.98 6.55 20.87
C ARG A 34 9.69 6.45 22.36
N ARG A 35 8.53 6.95 22.82
CA ARG A 35 8.10 6.84 24.23
C ARG A 35 7.92 5.40 24.70
N ARG A 36 7.73 4.44 23.78
CA ARG A 36 7.66 3.00 24.07
C ARG A 36 9.00 2.27 23.94
N GLY A 37 10.09 3.01 23.72
CA GLY A 37 11.44 2.46 23.61
C GLY A 37 11.81 1.94 22.23
N HIS A 38 11.00 2.19 21.19
CA HIS A 38 11.35 1.81 19.82
C HIS A 38 12.44 2.75 19.26
N ARG A 39 13.48 2.14 18.67
CA ARG A 39 14.45 2.85 17.83
C ARG A 39 13.85 3.00 16.43
N LEU A 40 13.90 4.21 15.88
CA LEU A 40 13.32 4.53 14.58
C LEU A 40 14.40 4.92 13.58
N THR A 41 14.32 4.33 12.38
CA THR A 41 15.22 4.63 11.26
C THR A 41 14.36 4.97 10.05
N SER A 42 14.59 6.14 9.44
CA SER A 42 13.89 6.52 8.21
C SER A 42 14.47 5.81 7.00
N THR A 43 13.65 5.58 5.98
CA THR A 43 14.09 5.06 4.69
C THR A 43 13.36 5.78 3.54
N ASP A 44 14.05 5.88 2.42
CA ASP A 44 13.54 6.29 1.11
C ASP A 44 13.04 5.08 0.28
N SER A 45 13.17 3.87 0.82
CA SER A 45 12.79 2.61 0.16
C SER A 45 11.60 1.97 0.87
N GLY A 46 10.60 1.57 0.07
CA GLY A 46 9.42 0.84 0.53
C GLY A 46 9.19 -0.43 -0.29
N ALA A 47 8.22 -1.25 0.13
CA ALA A 47 7.71 -2.29 -0.75
C ALA A 47 6.98 -1.66 -1.93
N VAL A 48 7.13 -2.25 -3.11
CA VAL A 48 6.37 -1.87 -4.31
C VAL A 48 5.32 -2.94 -4.55
N CYS A 49 4.06 -2.60 -4.32
CA CYS A 49 2.96 -3.55 -4.43
C CYS A 49 2.12 -3.31 -5.70
N GLN A 50 1.38 -4.31 -6.15
CA GLN A 50 0.34 -4.15 -7.17
C GLN A 50 -0.82 -5.05 -6.75
N PHE A 51 -2.04 -4.52 -6.79
CA PHE A 51 -3.21 -5.25 -6.31
C PHE A 51 -4.33 -5.25 -7.35
N ILE A 52 -5.12 -6.32 -7.32
CA ILE A 52 -6.46 -6.39 -7.92
C ILE A 52 -7.39 -6.74 -6.77
N VAL A 53 -8.35 -5.86 -6.50
CA VAL A 53 -9.37 -6.05 -5.47
C VAL A 53 -10.66 -6.42 -6.18
N GLN A 54 -11.23 -7.57 -5.82
CA GLN A 54 -12.55 -7.99 -6.32
C GLN A 54 -13.61 -7.63 -5.29
N ASP A 55 -14.54 -6.76 -5.67
CA ASP A 55 -15.75 -6.48 -4.89
C ASP A 55 -16.87 -7.43 -5.32
N LEU A 56 -17.23 -8.34 -4.41
CA LEU A 56 -18.28 -9.34 -4.62
C LEU A 56 -19.70 -8.81 -4.35
N LEU A 57 -19.86 -7.57 -3.88
CA LEU A 57 -21.16 -6.97 -3.59
C LEU A 57 -21.63 -6.03 -4.70
N THR A 58 -20.73 -5.59 -5.57
CA THR A 58 -21.04 -4.76 -6.74
C THR A 58 -21.13 -5.65 -7.98
N PRO A 59 -22.35 -6.08 -8.39
CA PRO A 59 -22.52 -6.88 -9.60
C PRO A 59 -22.20 -6.04 -10.84
N VAL A 60 -21.46 -6.63 -11.77
CA VAL A 60 -21.23 -6.09 -13.11
C VAL A 60 -22.07 -6.89 -14.10
N ALA A 61 -22.68 -6.22 -15.08
CA ALA A 61 -23.45 -6.90 -16.12
C ALA A 61 -22.55 -7.96 -16.79
N ALA A 62 -22.94 -9.23 -16.70
CA ALA A 62 -22.17 -10.32 -17.23
C ALA A 62 -22.21 -10.30 -18.77
N ALA A 63 -21.05 -10.44 -19.40
CA ALA A 63 -20.95 -10.98 -20.75
C ALA A 63 -20.76 -12.50 -20.62
N GLY A 64 -21.80 -13.26 -20.24
CA GLY A 64 -21.66 -14.69 -19.98
C GLY A 64 -22.82 -15.35 -19.25
N ASP A 65 -22.64 -16.64 -18.95
CA ASP A 65 -23.62 -17.56 -18.38
C ASP A 65 -24.29 -17.03 -17.09
N GLU A 66 -25.62 -17.10 -17.01
CA GLU A 66 -26.42 -16.42 -15.96
C GLU A 66 -26.20 -16.97 -14.55
N ASN A 67 -25.46 -18.08 -14.41
CA ASN A 67 -25.14 -18.71 -13.14
C ASN A 67 -23.78 -18.31 -12.56
N VAL A 68 -23.01 -17.44 -13.23
CA VAL A 68 -21.71 -16.96 -12.74
C VAL A 68 -21.83 -15.53 -12.23
N PHE A 69 -21.50 -15.33 -10.95
CA PHE A 69 -21.45 -13.99 -10.37
C PHE A 69 -20.18 -13.25 -10.82
N HIS A 70 -20.35 -12.07 -11.41
CA HIS A 70 -19.26 -11.17 -11.80
C HIS A 70 -19.22 -9.97 -10.86
N GLY A 71 -18.17 -9.92 -10.03
CA GLY A 71 -17.88 -8.78 -9.16
C GLY A 71 -17.04 -7.71 -9.86
N MET A 72 -17.07 -6.49 -9.34
CA MET A 72 -16.26 -5.39 -9.84
C MET A 72 -14.78 -5.63 -9.50
N LEU A 73 -13.88 -5.42 -10.48
CA LEU A 73 -12.45 -5.48 -10.28
C LEU A 73 -11.86 -4.06 -10.21
N THR A 74 -11.21 -3.75 -9.10
CA THR A 74 -10.46 -2.51 -8.90
C THR A 74 -8.97 -2.84 -8.88
N ALA A 75 -8.26 -2.41 -9.91
CA ALA A 75 -6.81 -2.56 -9.97
C ALA A 75 -6.12 -1.32 -9.38
N VAL A 76 -5.07 -1.56 -8.58
CA VAL A 76 -4.32 -0.52 -7.86
C VAL A 76 -2.84 -0.68 -8.17
N SER A 77 -2.24 0.38 -8.73
CA SER A 77 -0.79 0.48 -8.90
C SER A 77 -0.19 1.34 -7.81
N ASP A 78 0.89 0.84 -7.22
CA ASP A 78 1.70 1.58 -6.27
C ASP A 78 2.42 2.76 -6.96
N PRO A 79 2.23 3.99 -6.47
CA PRO A 79 2.87 5.21 -6.98
C PRO A 79 4.40 5.10 -7.12
N ARG A 80 5.06 4.32 -6.25
CA ARG A 80 6.52 4.13 -6.29
C ARG A 80 7.02 3.44 -7.57
N LYS A 81 6.13 2.75 -8.30
CA LYS A 81 6.46 2.06 -9.55
C LYS A 81 6.24 2.92 -10.80
N ASP A 82 5.54 4.05 -10.67
CA ASP A 82 5.00 4.80 -11.82
C ASP A 82 4.20 3.90 -12.80
N GLY A 83 3.55 2.86 -12.25
CA GLY A 83 2.75 1.90 -13.00
C GLY A 83 1.31 2.38 -13.16
N ARG A 84 0.63 1.90 -14.21
CA ARG A 84 -0.80 2.15 -14.40
C ARG A 84 -1.55 0.83 -14.53
N PRO A 85 -2.67 0.65 -13.81
CA PRO A 85 -3.52 -0.51 -14.00
C PRO A 85 -4.19 -0.47 -15.37
N ALA A 86 -4.49 -1.64 -15.93
CA ALA A 86 -5.21 -1.77 -17.19
C ALA A 86 -6.18 -2.96 -17.11
N GLY A 87 -7.30 -2.85 -17.82
CA GLY A 87 -8.36 -3.86 -17.89
C GLY A 87 -9.37 -3.51 -18.98
N MET A 88 -10.21 -4.49 -19.35
CA MET A 88 -11.38 -4.34 -20.21
C MET A 88 -12.61 -4.88 -19.49
#